data_AF-A0AAN9V689-F1
#
_entry.id   AF-A0AAN9V689-F1
#
_cell.length_a   1.000
_cell.length_b   1.000
_cell.length_c   1.000
_cell.angle_alpha   90.00
_cell.angle_beta   90.00
_cell.angle_gamma   90.00
#
_symmetry.space_group_name_H-M   'P 1'
#
loop_
_entity.id
_entity.type
_entity.pdbx_description
1 polymer ?
#
loop_
_entity_poly.entity_id
_entity_poly.type
_entity_poly.pdbx_seq_one_letter_code
_entity_poly.pdbx_strand_id
1 'polypeptide(L)'
;MRTFTLLLSLAAVCLAYPNKPEAESTTAAAGIPCGHSTCGKNAVCDKSKEYERCVCKPGFYGSPYGAESGCTSEPQCVDDSGCPDDKACLYPNVCMNPCLIKCADVGCKVTNHQAECIYDGELFFEPYVTEPTSTTEGSSS
;
A
#
# COMPACT_ATOMS: atom_id res chain seq x y z
N MET A 1 42.77 -50.30 26.55
CA MET A 1 43.75 -49.29 26.05
C MET A 1 43.08 -47.92 25.96
N ARG A 2 43.86 -46.87 25.63
CA ARG A 2 43.38 -45.54 25.16
C ARG A 2 42.81 -45.67 23.71
N THR A 3 42.15 -44.70 23.03
CA THR A 3 41.94 -43.23 23.21
C THR A 3 40.83 -42.73 22.24
N PHE A 4 39.97 -41.77 22.64
CA PHE A 4 39.22 -40.79 21.79
C PHE A 4 38.21 -41.35 20.74
N THR A 5 37.23 -40.61 20.17
CA THR A 5 37.09 -39.15 19.87
C THR A 5 35.62 -38.64 20.00
N LEU A 6 35.42 -37.32 20.00
CA LEU A 6 34.14 -36.56 20.00
C LEU A 6 33.30 -36.80 18.70
N LEU A 7 31.99 -36.52 18.61
CA LEU A 7 31.32 -35.19 18.65
C LEU A 7 29.80 -35.22 19.00
N LEU A 8 29.21 -34.03 19.17
CA LEU A 8 27.89 -33.77 19.78
C LEU A 8 26.70 -33.86 18.80
N SER A 9 25.50 -34.17 19.33
CA SER A 9 24.25 -33.49 18.95
C SER A 9 23.20 -33.63 20.07
N LEU A 10 22.58 -32.52 20.50
CA LEU A 10 21.49 -32.50 21.49
C LEU A 10 20.34 -31.62 20.98
N ALA A 11 19.15 -32.19 20.77
CA ALA A 11 17.82 -31.58 20.96
C ALA A 11 16.73 -32.39 20.22
N ALA A 12 15.78 -33.00 20.96
CA ALA A 12 14.49 -33.45 20.43
C ALA A 12 13.50 -33.73 21.57
N VAL A 13 12.50 -32.86 21.78
CA VAL A 13 11.33 -33.13 22.65
C VAL A 13 10.05 -32.60 21.99
N CYS A 14 9.01 -33.45 22.08
CA CYS A 14 7.63 -33.39 21.60
C CYS A 14 6.93 -32.04 21.32
N LEU A 15 6.06 -32.03 20.29
CA LEU A 15 4.80 -31.26 20.23
C LEU A 15 3.71 -32.01 19.41
N ALA A 16 2.47 -32.05 19.93
CA ALA A 16 1.18 -32.38 19.26
C ALA A 16 0.03 -32.04 20.27
N TYR A 17 -1.24 -31.70 19.96
CA TYR A 17 -2.15 -31.88 18.80
C TYR A 17 -3.12 -30.65 18.59
N PRO A 18 -4.02 -30.58 17.55
CA PRO A 18 -4.66 -29.34 17.01
C PRO A 18 -6.22 -29.29 16.89
N ASN A 19 -6.83 -28.26 16.23
CA ASN A 19 -8.25 -28.08 15.70
C ASN A 19 -8.37 -26.73 14.89
N LYS A 20 -9.39 -26.28 14.10
CA LYS A 20 -10.59 -26.78 13.34
C LYS A 20 -10.84 -25.81 12.13
N PRO A 21 -11.40 -26.23 10.96
CA PRO A 21 -11.80 -25.36 9.81
C PRO A 21 -13.29 -24.92 9.74
N GLU A 22 -13.64 -23.99 8.81
CA GLU A 22 -14.79 -24.01 7.83
C GLU A 22 -15.40 -22.63 7.44
N ALA A 23 -15.56 -22.36 6.13
CA ALA A 23 -16.52 -21.44 5.46
C ALA A 23 -16.44 -21.59 3.91
N GLU A 24 -17.52 -21.35 3.15
CA GLU A 24 -17.61 -21.66 1.69
C GLU A 24 -18.20 -20.51 0.85
N SER A 25 -17.89 -20.47 -0.46
CA SER A 25 -18.51 -19.56 -1.45
C SER A 25 -18.46 -20.16 -2.87
N THR A 26 -19.62 -20.38 -3.49
CA THR A 26 -19.81 -20.88 -4.88
C THR A 26 -20.55 -19.81 -5.71
N THR A 27 -20.15 -19.41 -6.92
CA THR A 27 -19.59 -20.22 -8.03
C THR A 27 -18.71 -19.35 -8.95
N ALA A 28 -17.67 -19.96 -9.55
CA ALA A 28 -16.94 -19.46 -10.74
C ALA A 28 -16.34 -18.04 -10.68
N ALA A 29 -15.58 -17.74 -9.63
CA ALA A 29 -14.44 -16.82 -9.69
C ALA A 29 -13.23 -17.50 -9.03
N ALA A 30 -12.08 -17.56 -9.70
CA ALA A 30 -10.86 -18.19 -9.18
C ALA A 30 -10.08 -17.30 -8.17
N GLY A 31 -10.83 -16.56 -7.33
CA GLY A 31 -10.32 -15.56 -6.41
C GLY A 31 -10.91 -15.71 -4.99
N ILE A 32 -10.26 -15.08 -4.01
CA ILE A 32 -10.62 -15.20 -2.59
C ILE A 32 -11.69 -14.15 -2.24
N PRO A 33 -12.85 -14.51 -1.64
CA PRO A 33 -13.86 -13.53 -1.25
C PRO A 33 -13.37 -12.62 -0.11
N CYS A 34 -13.67 -11.32 -0.21
CA CYS A 34 -13.26 -10.28 0.73
C CYS A 34 -14.26 -9.12 0.72
N GLY A 35 -15.15 -9.06 1.72
CA GLY A 35 -16.33 -8.21 1.70
C GLY A 35 -17.13 -8.38 0.40
N HIS A 36 -17.34 -7.28 -0.32
CA HIS A 36 -18.01 -7.25 -1.63
C HIS A 36 -17.06 -7.47 -2.83
N SER A 37 -15.77 -7.75 -2.59
CA SER A 37 -14.74 -7.93 -3.62
C SER A 37 -14.21 -9.36 -3.69
N THR A 38 -13.64 -9.73 -4.83
CA THR A 38 -12.83 -10.95 -4.99
C THR A 38 -11.36 -10.57 -5.17
N CYS A 39 -10.49 -11.06 -4.30
CA CYS A 39 -9.05 -10.89 -4.40
C CYS A 39 -8.47 -11.81 -5.48
N GLY A 40 -7.55 -11.26 -6.27
CA GLY A 40 -6.92 -11.98 -7.38
C GLY A 40 -5.87 -13.00 -6.96
N LYS A 41 -5.19 -13.58 -7.96
CA LYS A 41 -4.11 -14.55 -7.77
C LYS A 41 -3.01 -13.93 -6.89
N ASN A 42 -2.45 -14.72 -5.96
CA ASN A 42 -1.44 -14.30 -4.98
C ASN A 42 -1.78 -13.11 -4.04
N ALA A 43 -3.03 -12.64 -4.04
CA ALA A 43 -3.53 -11.76 -2.99
C ALA A 43 -4.02 -12.56 -1.76
N VAL A 44 -4.39 -11.85 -0.71
CA VAL A 44 -5.08 -12.35 0.49
C VAL A 44 -6.06 -11.27 0.97
N CYS A 45 -7.16 -11.68 1.60
CA CYS A 45 -8.06 -10.76 2.28
C CYS A 45 -7.52 -10.39 3.66
N ASP A 46 -7.07 -9.15 3.83
CA ASP A 46 -6.78 -8.57 5.15
C ASP A 46 -8.10 -8.19 5.82
N LYS A 47 -8.40 -8.87 6.92
CA LYS A 47 -9.55 -8.62 7.81
C LYS A 47 -9.12 -7.99 9.15
N SER A 48 -7.88 -7.48 9.26
CA SER A 48 -7.33 -6.83 10.46
C SER A 48 -7.69 -5.35 10.60
N LYS A 49 -8.52 -4.84 9.69
CA LYS A 49 -8.94 -3.43 9.61
C LYS A 49 -10.47 -3.35 9.75
N GLU A 50 -10.96 -2.14 9.97
CA GLU A 50 -12.39 -1.82 10.07
C GLU A 50 -13.20 -2.21 8.82
N TYR A 51 -12.54 -2.26 7.66
CA TYR A 51 -13.08 -2.81 6.41
C TYR A 51 -12.15 -3.92 5.88
N GLU A 52 -12.73 -4.95 5.27
CA GLU A 52 -11.96 -6.02 4.63
C GLU A 52 -11.30 -5.50 3.34
N ARG A 53 -10.02 -5.84 3.09
CA ARG A 53 -9.25 -5.36 1.93
C ARG A 53 -8.40 -6.45 1.30
N CYS A 54 -8.40 -6.55 -0.03
CA CYS A 54 -7.44 -7.38 -0.75
C CYS A 54 -6.05 -6.73 -0.73
N VAL A 55 -5.03 -7.50 -0.31
CA VAL A 55 -3.61 -7.08 -0.32
C VAL A 55 -2.75 -8.16 -0.97
N CYS A 56 -1.65 -7.78 -1.61
CA CYS A 56 -0.69 -8.77 -2.14
C CYS A 56 0.02 -9.51 -0.99
N LYS A 57 0.34 -10.79 -1.20
CA LYS A 57 1.22 -11.53 -0.29
C LYS A 57 2.63 -10.91 -0.28
N PRO A 58 3.41 -11.03 0.81
CA PRO A 58 4.79 -10.54 0.85
C PRO A 58 5.62 -11.10 -0.32
N GLY A 59 6.37 -10.22 -1.00
CA GLY A 59 7.12 -10.55 -2.21
C GLY A 59 6.30 -10.60 -3.50
N PHE A 60 5.02 -10.20 -3.47
CA PHE A 60 4.18 -10.04 -4.66
C PHE A 60 3.70 -8.59 -4.84
N TYR A 61 3.51 -8.21 -6.09
CA TYR A 61 3.34 -6.85 -6.60
C TYR A 61 2.21 -6.81 -7.64
N GLY A 62 1.62 -5.67 -7.98
CA GLY A 62 0.46 -5.61 -8.88
C GLY A 62 -0.87 -5.30 -8.18
N SER A 63 -1.98 -5.42 -8.92
CA SER A 63 -3.33 -5.22 -8.36
C SER A 63 -3.77 -6.47 -7.58
N PRO A 64 -4.17 -6.36 -6.30
CA PRO A 64 -4.70 -7.49 -5.54
C PRO A 64 -6.17 -7.81 -5.84
N TYR A 65 -6.83 -7.09 -6.75
CA TYR A 65 -8.26 -7.21 -7.06
C TYR A 65 -8.53 -7.84 -8.43
N GLY A 66 -9.72 -8.44 -8.56
CA GLY A 66 -10.21 -9.07 -9.79
C GLY A 66 -9.73 -10.51 -9.93
N ALA A 67 -10.61 -11.42 -10.34
CA ALA A 67 -10.33 -12.87 -10.33
C ALA A 67 -9.33 -13.32 -11.41
N GLU A 68 -9.29 -12.63 -12.56
CA GLU A 68 -8.35 -12.94 -13.63
C GLU A 68 -6.99 -12.29 -13.43
N SER A 69 -6.98 -11.08 -12.87
CA SER A 69 -5.82 -10.35 -12.38
C SER A 69 -5.31 -10.90 -11.04
N GLY A 70 -4.28 -10.26 -10.50
CA GLY A 70 -3.65 -10.64 -9.25
C GLY A 70 -2.23 -10.10 -9.17
N CYS A 71 -1.54 -10.50 -8.11
CA CYS A 71 -0.18 -10.08 -7.84
C CYS A 71 0.86 -11.05 -8.45
N THR A 72 1.92 -10.50 -9.02
CA THR A 72 3.08 -11.19 -9.60
C THR A 72 4.27 -11.15 -8.65
N SER A 73 5.13 -12.17 -8.66
CA SER A 73 6.38 -12.19 -7.88
C SER A 73 7.45 -11.25 -8.45
N GLU A 74 7.30 -10.89 -9.72
CA GLU A 74 8.09 -9.88 -10.41
C GLU A 74 7.35 -8.53 -10.34
N PRO A 75 7.98 -7.45 -9.83
CA PRO A 75 7.40 -6.11 -9.83
C PRO A 75 7.45 -5.48 -11.22
N GLN A 76 6.57 -4.50 -11.50
CA GLN A 76 6.65 -3.74 -12.75
C GLN A 76 7.78 -2.70 -12.71
N CYS A 77 8.11 -2.20 -11.53
CA CYS A 77 9.08 -1.13 -11.28
C CYS A 77 9.68 -1.28 -9.87
N VAL A 78 10.81 -0.65 -9.61
CA VAL A 78 11.40 -0.58 -8.24
C VAL A 78 11.37 0.86 -7.72
N ASP A 79 11.53 1.81 -8.63
CA ASP A 79 11.36 3.24 -8.47
C ASP A 79 10.72 3.83 -9.74
N ASP A 80 10.46 5.13 -9.73
CA ASP A 80 9.79 5.84 -10.83
C ASP A 80 10.51 5.72 -12.18
N SER A 81 11.84 5.54 -12.22
CA SER A 81 12.59 5.38 -13.48
C SER A 81 12.33 4.04 -14.19
N GLY A 82 11.70 3.08 -13.50
CA GLY A 82 11.15 1.87 -14.10
C GLY A 82 9.82 2.10 -14.84
N CYS A 83 9.26 3.32 -14.81
CA CYS A 83 7.99 3.67 -15.42
C CYS A 83 8.14 4.68 -16.56
N PRO A 84 7.17 4.74 -17.50
CA PRO A 84 7.04 5.85 -18.44
C PRO A 84 6.86 7.20 -17.73
N ASP A 85 7.25 8.30 -18.39
CA ASP A 85 7.20 9.67 -17.84
C ASP A 85 5.80 10.11 -17.34
N ASP A 86 4.72 9.53 -17.88
CA ASP A 86 3.32 9.79 -17.51
C ASP A 86 2.84 9.00 -16.27
N LYS A 87 3.72 8.22 -15.63
CA LYS A 87 3.38 7.27 -14.55
C LYS A 87 4.39 7.26 -13.42
N ALA A 88 3.91 6.94 -12.23
CA ALA A 88 4.70 6.74 -11.03
C ALA A 88 4.76 5.25 -10.66
N CYS A 89 5.83 4.84 -9.98
CA CYS A 89 5.93 3.52 -9.37
C CYS A 89 5.17 3.50 -8.03
N LEU A 90 3.89 3.14 -8.08
CA LEU A 90 2.99 3.19 -6.92
C LEU A 90 2.79 1.82 -6.29
N TYR A 91 2.42 1.82 -5.01
CA TYR A 91 2.31 0.60 -4.22
C TYR A 91 1.20 -0.36 -4.73
N PRO A 92 1.45 -1.68 -4.85
CA PRO A 92 2.72 -2.38 -4.63
C PRO A 92 3.48 -2.56 -5.96
N ASN A 93 4.42 -1.65 -6.25
CA ASN A 93 5.36 -1.68 -7.37
C ASN A 93 4.72 -1.85 -8.76
N VAL A 94 3.80 -0.93 -9.09
CA VAL A 94 3.03 -0.87 -10.34
C VAL A 94 3.15 0.52 -10.96
N CYS A 95 3.38 0.60 -12.27
CA CYS A 95 3.40 1.87 -12.99
C CYS A 95 1.97 2.39 -13.24
N MET A 96 1.55 3.35 -12.44
CA MET A 96 0.19 3.92 -12.46
C MET A 96 0.24 5.44 -12.67
N ASN A 97 -0.77 6.01 -13.32
CA ASN A 97 -0.88 7.47 -13.42
C ASN A 97 -1.16 8.04 -12.01
N PRO A 98 -0.28 8.89 -11.45
CA PRO A 98 -0.41 9.37 -10.07
C PRO A 98 -1.60 10.32 -9.87
N CYS A 99 -2.12 10.96 -10.93
CA CYS A 99 -3.31 11.81 -10.85
C CYS A 99 -4.49 11.08 -10.21
N LEU A 100 -4.72 9.81 -10.59
CA LEU A 100 -5.83 8.96 -10.16
C LEU A 100 -5.87 8.68 -8.64
N ILE A 101 -4.80 9.00 -7.92
CA ILE A 101 -4.62 8.72 -6.48
C ILE A 101 -4.31 10.02 -5.70
N LYS A 102 -3.98 11.13 -6.38
CA LYS A 102 -3.47 12.36 -5.76
C LYS A 102 -4.38 13.58 -5.95
N CYS A 103 -5.14 13.66 -7.04
CA CYS A 103 -5.98 14.81 -7.34
C CYS A 103 -7.45 14.41 -7.24
N ALA A 104 -8.21 15.12 -6.40
CA ALA A 104 -9.61 14.81 -6.11
C ALA A 104 -10.53 15.44 -7.17
N ASP A 105 -10.69 14.75 -8.31
CA ASP A 105 -11.58 15.10 -9.44
C ASP A 105 -11.35 16.50 -10.06
N VAL A 106 -10.18 17.10 -9.82
CA VAL A 106 -9.71 18.34 -10.44
C VAL A 106 -8.78 18.06 -11.64
N GLY A 107 -8.42 19.10 -12.39
CA GLY A 107 -7.41 19.01 -13.44
C GLY A 107 -6.10 18.44 -12.91
N CYS A 108 -5.40 17.65 -13.71
CA CYS A 108 -4.09 17.11 -13.33
C CYS A 108 -3.17 16.92 -14.53
N LYS A 109 -1.89 17.19 -14.31
CA LYS A 109 -0.78 16.91 -15.20
C LYS A 109 0.21 15.99 -14.48
N VAL A 110 0.92 15.15 -15.22
CA VAL A 110 2.06 14.39 -14.67
C VAL A 110 3.35 15.08 -15.13
N THR A 111 4.23 15.36 -14.17
CA THR A 111 5.53 16.01 -14.40
C THR A 111 6.58 15.27 -13.58
N ASN A 112 7.61 14.70 -14.24
CA ASN A 112 8.67 13.93 -13.57
C ASN A 112 8.09 12.88 -12.60
N HIS A 113 7.20 12.03 -13.13
CA HIS A 113 6.47 10.98 -12.40
C HIS A 113 5.58 11.48 -11.23
N GLN A 114 5.42 12.78 -11.01
CA GLN A 114 4.60 13.35 -9.93
C GLN A 114 3.30 13.97 -10.45
N ALA A 115 2.24 13.88 -9.66
CA ALA A 115 0.95 14.51 -9.97
C ALA A 115 0.98 16.00 -9.60
N GLU A 116 0.79 16.83 -10.62
CA GLU A 116 0.63 18.28 -10.54
C GLU A 116 -0.86 18.60 -10.66
N CYS A 117 -1.55 18.67 -9.52
CA CYS A 117 -2.97 18.97 -9.48
C CYS A 117 -3.22 20.45 -9.80
N ILE A 118 -4.02 20.70 -10.84
CA ILE A 118 -4.41 22.01 -11.31
C ILE A 118 -5.78 22.33 -10.68
N TYR A 119 -5.76 23.13 -9.63
CA TYR A 119 -6.96 23.69 -9.02
C TYR A 119 -7.29 25.01 -9.72
N ASP A 120 -8.35 25.02 -10.52
CA ASP A 120 -8.99 26.27 -10.91
C ASP A 120 -9.53 26.94 -9.63
N GLY A 121 -9.06 28.15 -9.32
CA GLY A 121 -9.49 28.89 -8.13
C GLY A 121 -11.01 29.13 -8.13
N GLU A 122 -11.68 29.18 -6.98
CA GLU A 122 -11.21 29.83 -5.75
C GLU A 122 -11.28 28.93 -4.50
N LEU A 123 -10.14 28.72 -3.83
CA LEU A 123 -10.12 28.36 -2.41
C LEU A 123 -9.63 29.57 -1.60
N PHE A 124 -10.58 30.32 -1.03
CA PHE A 124 -10.33 31.43 -0.11
C PHE A 124 -9.77 30.95 1.24
N PHE A 125 -8.53 30.50 1.24
CA PHE A 125 -7.65 30.68 2.39
C PHE A 125 -6.89 31.99 2.20
N GLU A 126 -7.56 33.11 2.50
CA GLU A 126 -6.82 34.35 2.73
C GLU A 126 -5.80 34.09 3.85
N PRO A 127 -4.52 34.42 3.66
CA PRO A 127 -3.55 34.28 4.73
C PRO A 127 -3.96 35.20 5.89
N TYR A 128 -4.07 34.65 7.09
CA TYR A 128 -4.22 35.48 8.29
C TYR A 128 -2.87 36.16 8.54
N VAL A 129 -2.66 37.31 7.88
CA VAL A 129 -1.41 38.07 7.92
C VAL A 129 -1.26 38.70 9.30
N THR A 130 -0.68 37.94 10.23
CA THR A 130 -0.20 38.45 11.51
C THR A 130 1.14 39.16 11.33
N GLU A 131 1.14 40.19 10.48
CA GLU A 131 2.16 41.25 10.55
C GLU A 131 2.09 41.88 11.96
N PRO A 132 3.23 42.12 12.63
CA PRO A 132 3.22 42.67 13.98
C PRO A 132 2.78 44.14 13.95
N THR A 133 1.64 44.45 14.57
CA THR A 133 1.18 45.84 14.76
C THR A 133 2.13 46.60 15.68
N SER A 134 3.11 47.28 15.09
CA SER A 134 4.09 48.15 15.75
C SER A 134 3.46 49.49 16.19
N THR A 135 2.40 49.42 16.98
CA THR A 135 1.62 50.56 17.47
C THR A 135 1.78 50.74 18.97
N THR A 136 2.79 51.51 19.38
CA THR A 136 2.91 52.07 20.74
C THR A 136 3.25 53.56 20.68
N GLU A 137 2.34 54.36 20.10
CA GLU A 137 2.19 55.75 20.53
C GLU A 137 1.25 55.76 21.74
N GLY A 138 1.62 56.41 22.85
CA GLY A 138 0.83 56.22 24.09
C GLY A 138 1.25 56.89 25.40
N SER A 139 2.19 57.85 25.40
CA SER A 139 2.35 58.94 26.40
C SER A 139 2.48 58.67 27.93
N SER A 140 3.04 59.67 28.60
CA SER A 140 2.80 60.06 30.02
C SER A 140 3.49 59.29 31.16
N SER A 141 4.66 59.78 31.57
CA SER A 141 4.91 60.35 32.92
C SER A 141 6.09 61.34 32.87
#